data_AF-A0A172XAE5-F1
#
_entry.id   AF-A0A172XAE5-F1
#
_cell.length_a   1.000
_cell.length_b   1.000
_cell.length_c   1.000
_cell.angle_alpha   90.00
_cell.angle_beta   90.00
_cell.angle_gamma   90.00
#
_symmetry.space_group_name_H-M   'P 1'
#
loop_
_entity.id
_entity.type
_entity.pdbx_description
1 polymer ?
#
loop_
_entity_poly.entity_id
_entity_poly.type
_entity_poly.pdbx_seq_one_letter_code
_entity_poly.pdbx_strand_id
1 'polypeptide(L)'
;MKKILILMLVFFCAFVSFAQNHDELVGSGGNVEKMLLYETYKKDAVVPCLLNLFVGFGIGSLVQGDITGGLLSLGFDVVSIGLLSYGTYSIIESHYEKKEKPTVLALSLAAVGGATLVLTRIIEAVLPFTYASSYNRKLQENLGITLGGLQPEVDMNFNEDARLMLEVSFTKRY
;
A
#
# COMPACT_ATOMS: atom_id res chain seq x y z
N MET A 1 -18.55 2.08 -19.83
CA MET A 1 -17.74 1.10 -19.08
C MET A 1 -16.37 0.85 -19.70
N LYS A 2 -16.27 0.43 -20.98
CA LYS A 2 -14.96 0.10 -21.62
C LYS A 2 -13.91 1.23 -21.60
N LYS A 3 -14.33 2.49 -21.77
CA LYS A 3 -13.42 3.67 -21.73
C LYS A 3 -12.81 3.95 -20.34
N ILE A 4 -13.56 3.65 -19.27
CA ILE A 4 -13.10 3.82 -17.88
C ILE A 4 -12.09 2.72 -17.53
N LEU A 5 -12.33 1.50 -18.01
CA LEU A 5 -11.43 0.37 -17.81
C LEU A 5 -10.11 0.55 -18.54
N ILE A 6 -10.14 1.11 -19.76
CA ILE A 6 -8.93 1.50 -20.51
C ILE A 6 -8.18 2.62 -19.77
N LEU A 7 -8.89 3.61 -19.22
CA LEU A 7 -8.26 4.69 -18.45
C LEU A 7 -7.58 4.14 -17.18
N MET A 8 -8.24 3.23 -16.44
CA MET A 8 -7.64 2.58 -15.28
C MET A 8 -6.45 1.70 -15.66
N LEU A 9 -6.51 0.98 -16.77
CA LEU A 9 -5.41 0.16 -17.27
C LEU A 9 -4.20 1.02 -17.68
N VAL A 10 -4.44 2.15 -18.35
CA VAL A 10 -3.38 3.10 -18.72
C VAL A 10 -2.77 3.77 -17.48
N PHE A 11 -3.59 4.10 -16.48
CA PHE A 11 -3.11 4.64 -15.20
C PHE A 11 -2.27 3.61 -14.44
N PHE A 12 -2.70 2.35 -14.43
CA PHE A 12 -1.99 1.23 -13.82
C PHE A 12 -0.66 0.93 -14.55
N CYS A 13 -0.64 0.94 -15.88
CA CYS A 13 0.57 0.73 -16.68
C CYS A 13 1.57 1.88 -16.56
N ALA A 14 1.11 3.13 -16.53
CA ALA A 14 1.97 4.29 -16.28
C ALA A 14 2.58 4.25 -14.86
N PHE A 15 1.83 3.70 -13.89
CA PHE A 15 2.29 3.48 -12.52
C PHE A 15 3.39 2.40 -12.41
N VAL A 16 3.23 1.27 -13.11
CA VAL A 16 4.21 0.17 -13.11
C VAL A 16 5.55 0.61 -13.70
N SER A 17 5.54 1.43 -14.75
CA SER A 17 6.77 1.96 -15.37
C SER A 17 7.54 2.94 -14.47
N PHE A 18 6.89 3.62 -13.53
CA PHE A 18 7.54 4.59 -12.64
C PHE A 18 8.14 3.95 -11.38
N ALA A 19 7.65 2.77 -10.98
CA ALA A 19 8.11 2.05 -9.79
C ALA A 19 9.45 1.30 -9.96
N GLN A 20 10.07 1.33 -11.15
CA GLN A 20 11.23 0.49 -11.48
C GLN A 20 12.61 1.14 -11.32
N ASN A 21 12.73 2.42 -10.95
CA ASN A 21 14.05 3.04 -10.80
C ASN A 21 14.49 3.06 -9.35
N HIS A 22 15.39 2.16 -8.94
CA HIS A 22 16.37 2.42 -7.87
C HIS A 22 17.64 1.58 -8.04
N ASP A 23 18.76 2.23 -7.71
CA ASP A 23 20.13 1.94 -8.09
C ASP A 23 20.67 0.55 -7.71
N GLU A 24 21.48 0.00 -8.60
CA GLU A 24 22.22 -1.25 -8.42
C GLU A 24 23.37 -1.05 -7.41
N LEU A 25 23.27 -1.68 -6.25
CA LEU A 25 24.41 -1.80 -5.33
C LEU A 25 25.27 -2.99 -5.74
N VAL A 26 26.36 -2.72 -6.44
CA VAL A 26 27.39 -3.70 -6.82
C VAL A 26 28.30 -3.96 -5.61
N GLY A 27 28.10 -5.09 -4.93
CA GLY A 27 28.90 -5.49 -3.76
C GLY A 27 29.85 -6.66 -4.03
N SER A 28 31.06 -6.37 -4.51
CA SER A 28 32.19 -7.31 -4.58
C SER A 28 32.97 -7.30 -3.25
N GLY A 29 32.50 -8.06 -2.25
CA GLY A 29 33.11 -8.16 -0.91
C GLY A 29 32.85 -9.53 -0.25
N GLY A 30 33.63 -9.89 0.77
CA GLY A 30 33.56 -11.21 1.42
C GLY A 30 32.24 -11.49 2.17
N ASN A 31 31.94 -12.76 2.50
CA ASN A 31 30.66 -13.18 3.11
C ASN A 31 30.28 -12.40 4.40
N VAL A 32 31.27 -12.03 5.22
CA VAL A 32 31.06 -11.26 6.48
C VAL A 32 30.69 -9.80 6.19
N GLU A 33 31.33 -9.21 5.19
CA GLU A 33 31.10 -7.82 4.77
C GLU A 33 29.69 -7.66 4.17
N LYS A 34 29.28 -8.64 3.34
CA LYS A 34 27.92 -8.73 2.82
C LYS A 34 26.88 -8.82 3.95
N MET A 35 27.12 -9.63 4.98
CA MET A 35 26.19 -9.76 6.10
C MET A 35 26.09 -8.49 6.96
N LEU A 36 27.19 -7.77 7.15
CA LEU A 36 27.21 -6.45 7.79
C LEU A 36 26.45 -5.40 6.98
N LEU A 37 26.62 -5.40 5.65
CA LEU A 37 25.85 -4.53 4.74
C LEU A 37 24.36 -4.82 4.84
N TYR A 38 23.96 -6.09 4.87
CA TYR A 38 22.56 -6.47 5.04
C TYR A 38 21.98 -5.93 6.35
N GLU A 39 22.64 -6.15 7.49
CA GLU A 39 22.16 -5.65 8.79
C GLU A 39 22.11 -4.12 8.87
N THR A 40 23.07 -3.45 8.25
CA THR A 40 23.13 -1.98 8.25
C THR A 40 22.00 -1.35 7.43
N TYR A 41 21.64 -1.96 6.30
CA TYR A 41 20.69 -1.38 5.34
C TYR A 41 19.29 -1.99 5.39
N LYS A 42 19.06 -3.09 6.11
CA LYS A 42 17.72 -3.67 6.22
C LYS A 42 16.73 -2.63 6.75
N LYS A 43 15.51 -2.69 6.23
CA LYS A 43 14.40 -1.83 6.67
C LYS A 43 13.58 -2.57 7.71
N ASP A 44 13.23 -1.84 8.78
CA ASP A 44 12.25 -2.27 9.77
C ASP A 44 10.89 -1.63 9.45
N ALA A 45 9.83 -2.44 9.47
CA ALA A 45 8.46 -2.02 9.20
C ALA A 45 7.71 -1.54 10.44
N VAL A 46 8.18 -1.87 11.65
CA VAL A 46 7.42 -1.61 12.89
C VAL A 46 7.25 -0.12 13.13
N VAL A 47 8.32 0.67 13.06
CA VAL A 47 8.27 2.11 13.27
C VAL A 47 7.40 2.81 12.20
N PRO A 48 7.62 2.57 10.90
CA PRO A 48 6.73 3.05 9.83
C PRO A 48 5.25 2.65 10.00
N CYS A 49 4.97 1.42 10.43
CA CYS A 49 3.60 0.98 10.71
C CYS A 49 2.95 1.81 11.82
N LEU A 50 3.66 2.06 12.92
CA LEU A 50 3.14 2.87 14.02
C LEU A 50 2.92 4.32 13.56
N LEU A 51 3.81 4.88 12.75
CA LEU A 51 3.65 6.22 12.17
C LEU A 51 2.39 6.33 11.30
N ASN A 52 2.15 5.35 10.43
CA ASN A 52 0.93 5.30 9.62
C ASN A 52 -0.34 5.07 10.46
N LEU A 53 -0.26 4.35 11.58
CA LEU A 53 -1.41 4.11 12.45
C LEU A 53 -1.79 5.33 13.28
N PHE A 54 -0.81 6.03 13.86
CA PHE A 54 -1.04 7.15 14.78
C PHE A 54 -1.08 8.52 14.11
N VAL A 55 -0.23 8.74 13.10
CA VAL A 55 -0.15 10.02 12.40
C VAL A 55 -0.96 9.97 11.11
N GLY A 56 -0.85 8.87 10.37
CA GLY A 56 -1.55 8.66 9.11
C GLY A 56 -0.93 9.36 7.92
N PHE A 57 -1.72 9.60 6.87
CA PHE A 57 -1.33 10.31 5.65
C PHE A 57 -0.11 9.69 4.94
N GLY A 58 0.09 8.37 5.11
CA GLY A 58 1.23 7.67 4.51
C GLY A 58 2.61 8.10 5.04
N ILE A 59 2.69 8.85 6.15
CA ILE A 59 3.95 9.38 6.69
C ILE A 59 4.93 8.26 7.04
N GLY A 60 4.45 7.17 7.60
CA GLY A 60 5.25 5.98 7.87
C GLY A 60 5.91 5.43 6.61
N SER A 61 5.14 5.33 5.52
CA SER A 61 5.65 4.91 4.22
C SER A 61 6.70 5.88 3.67
N LEU A 62 6.51 7.19 3.81
CA LEU A 62 7.50 8.18 3.40
C LEU A 62 8.82 8.07 4.20
N VAL A 63 8.72 7.86 5.52
CA VAL A 63 9.90 7.76 6.42
C VAL A 63 10.77 6.55 6.09
N GLN A 64 10.19 5.42 5.70
CA GLN A 64 10.97 4.23 5.33
C GLN A 64 11.56 4.29 3.91
N GLY A 65 11.10 5.23 3.07
CA GLY A 65 11.51 5.38 1.67
C GLY A 65 10.49 4.86 0.64
N ASP A 66 9.30 4.45 1.08
CA ASP A 66 8.18 4.09 0.20
C ASP A 66 7.40 5.36 -0.19
N ILE A 67 7.96 6.11 -1.14
CA ILE A 67 7.38 7.37 -1.64
C ILE A 67 6.03 7.11 -2.31
N THR A 68 5.92 6.02 -3.07
CA THR A 68 4.70 5.67 -3.81
C THR A 68 3.56 5.32 -2.86
N GLY A 69 3.81 4.42 -1.89
CA GLY A 69 2.81 4.08 -0.88
C GLY A 69 2.42 5.29 -0.05
N GLY A 70 3.39 6.12 0.35
CA GLY A 70 3.13 7.33 1.13
C GLY A 70 2.27 8.36 0.39
N LEU A 71 2.57 8.64 -0.89
CA LEU A 71 1.81 9.62 -1.67
C LEU A 71 0.40 9.12 -2.01
N LEU A 72 0.23 7.82 -2.30
CA LEU A 72 -1.08 7.23 -2.53
C LEU A 72 -1.96 7.32 -1.29
N SER A 73 -1.43 6.93 -0.13
CA SER A 73 -2.11 7.04 1.15
C SER A 73 -2.54 8.47 1.44
N LEU A 74 -1.63 9.44 1.28
CA LEU A 74 -1.94 10.86 1.45
C LEU A 74 -3.06 11.32 0.48
N GLY A 75 -3.00 10.93 -0.78
CA GLY A 75 -4.02 11.27 -1.77
C GLY A 75 -5.40 10.72 -1.42
N PHE A 76 -5.46 9.44 -1.05
CA PHE A 76 -6.72 8.82 -0.64
C PHE A 76 -7.26 9.41 0.65
N ASP A 77 -6.41 9.76 1.61
CA ASP A 77 -6.85 10.40 2.85
C ASP A 77 -7.44 11.79 2.60
N VAL A 78 -6.79 12.62 1.78
CA VAL A 78 -7.31 13.94 1.40
C VAL A 78 -8.68 13.81 0.72
N VAL A 79 -8.81 12.88 -0.23
CA VAL A 79 -10.07 12.64 -0.92
C VAL A 79 -11.14 12.12 0.05
N SER A 80 -10.80 11.16 0.91
CA SER A 80 -11.74 10.55 1.86
C SER A 80 -12.25 11.56 2.88
N ILE A 81 -11.35 12.35 3.46
CA ILE A 81 -11.69 13.44 4.39
C ILE A 81 -12.54 14.48 3.67
N GLY A 82 -12.19 14.87 2.43
CA GLY A 82 -12.96 15.83 1.64
C GLY A 82 -14.39 15.36 1.37
N LEU A 83 -14.56 14.11 0.93
CA LEU A 83 -15.88 13.51 0.68
C LEU A 83 -16.70 13.39 1.98
N LEU A 84 -16.07 12.93 3.06
CA LEU A 84 -16.72 12.75 4.36
C LEU A 84 -17.17 14.10 4.95
N SER A 85 -16.27 15.09 4.94
CA SER A 85 -16.55 16.42 5.50
C SER A 85 -17.62 17.15 4.68
N TYR A 86 -17.53 17.13 3.34
CA TYR A 86 -18.55 17.73 2.48
C TYR A 86 -19.91 17.04 2.62
N GLY A 87 -19.93 15.70 2.60
CA GLY A 87 -21.16 14.92 2.79
C GLY A 87 -21.81 15.21 4.15
N THR A 88 -21.02 15.25 5.21
CA THR A 88 -21.49 15.55 6.58
C THR A 88 -21.98 16.99 6.70
N TYR A 89 -21.27 17.96 6.14
CA TYR A 89 -21.68 19.36 6.09
C TYR A 89 -23.05 19.50 5.42
N SER A 90 -23.25 18.87 4.26
CA SER A 90 -24.52 18.93 3.52
C SER A 90 -25.68 18.25 4.28
N ILE A 91 -25.40 17.18 5.03
CA ILE A 91 -26.40 16.57 5.94
C ILE A 91 -26.80 17.57 7.03
N ILE A 92 -25.83 18.20 7.70
CA ILE A 92 -26.08 19.18 8.76
C ILE A 92 -26.87 20.38 8.22
N GLU A 93 -26.47 20.93 7.09
CA GLU A 93 -27.15 22.04 6.40
C GLU A 93 -28.60 21.70 6.08
N SER A 94 -28.87 20.50 5.55
CA SER A 94 -30.24 20.05 5.28
C SER A 94 -31.11 19.99 6.55
N HIS A 95 -30.51 19.68 7.69
CA HIS A 95 -31.19 19.64 8.98
C HIS A 95 -31.50 21.05 9.50
N TYR A 96 -30.60 22.02 9.29
CA TYR A 96 -30.83 23.43 9.64
C TYR A 96 -31.91 24.08 8.77
N GLU A 97 -31.95 23.75 7.48
CA GLU A 97 -32.99 24.22 6.55
C GLU A 97 -34.37 23.55 6.77
N LYS A 98 -34.50 22.70 7.80
CA LYS A 98 -35.72 21.92 8.10
C LYS A 98 -36.20 21.07 6.93
N LYS A 99 -35.27 20.59 6.08
CA LYS A 99 -35.60 19.56 5.09
C LYS A 99 -35.91 18.27 5.84
N GLU A 100 -36.97 17.58 5.41
CA GLU A 100 -37.46 16.39 6.10
C GLU A 100 -36.45 15.24 6.07
N LYS A 101 -35.61 15.17 5.02
CA LYS A 101 -34.58 14.14 4.83
C LYS A 101 -33.34 14.71 4.15
N PRO A 102 -32.14 14.24 4.54
CA PRO A 102 -30.91 14.59 3.84
C PRO A 102 -30.94 14.02 2.41
N THR A 103 -30.32 14.74 1.48
CA THR A 103 -30.21 14.31 0.08
C THR A 103 -29.41 13.00 0.01
N VAL A 104 -29.84 12.07 -0.86
CA VAL A 104 -29.14 10.79 -1.10
C VAL A 104 -27.66 11.01 -1.43
N LEU A 105 -27.35 12.08 -2.17
CA LEU A 105 -25.98 12.46 -2.53
C LEU A 105 -25.13 12.85 -1.31
N ALA A 106 -25.71 13.55 -0.32
CA ALA A 106 -25.00 13.91 0.90
C ALA A 106 -24.68 12.67 1.74
N LEU A 107 -25.66 11.77 1.87
CA LEU A 107 -25.50 10.49 2.55
C LEU A 107 -24.46 9.59 1.86
N SER A 108 -24.49 9.51 0.53
CA SER A 108 -23.55 8.68 -0.23
C SER A 108 -22.13 9.23 -0.18
N LEU A 109 -21.94 10.56 -0.24
CA LEU A 109 -20.62 11.18 -0.10
C LEU A 109 -20.03 10.94 1.29
N ALA A 110 -20.84 11.11 2.34
CA ALA A 110 -20.41 10.82 3.71
C ALA A 110 -20.06 9.33 3.88
N ALA A 111 -20.90 8.43 3.38
CA ALA A 111 -20.69 6.99 3.47
C ALA A 111 -19.45 6.53 2.69
N VAL A 112 -19.27 7.00 1.45
CA VAL A 112 -18.10 6.67 0.63
C VAL A 112 -16.83 7.24 1.26
N GLY A 113 -16.83 8.52 1.65
CA GLY A 113 -15.68 9.14 2.31
C GLY A 113 -15.28 8.41 3.59
N GLY A 114 -16.25 8.06 4.43
CA GLY A 114 -16.01 7.29 5.66
C GLY A 114 -15.49 5.87 5.38
N ALA A 115 -16.09 5.16 4.43
CA ALA A 115 -15.66 3.81 4.06
C ALA A 115 -14.24 3.81 3.47
N THR A 116 -13.92 4.75 2.58
CA THR A 116 -12.58 4.88 1.99
C THR A 116 -11.56 5.22 3.06
N LEU A 117 -11.87 6.09 4.03
CA LEU A 117 -10.96 6.41 5.14
C LEU A 117 -10.63 5.18 5.99
N VAL A 118 -11.63 4.34 6.33
CA VAL A 118 -11.38 3.11 7.09
C VAL A 118 -10.53 2.13 6.30
N LEU A 119 -10.79 1.97 5.01
CA LEU A 119 -10.00 1.10 4.14
C LEU A 119 -8.56 1.58 4.00
N THR A 120 -8.33 2.89 3.87
CA THR A 120 -6.97 3.44 3.76
C THR A 120 -6.17 3.22 5.04
N ARG A 121 -6.79 3.29 6.22
CA ARG A 121 -6.13 2.92 7.50
C ARG A 121 -5.61 1.49 7.51
N ILE A 122 -6.40 0.54 7.01
CA ILE A 122 -6.00 -0.88 6.97
C ILE A 122 -4.83 -1.06 6.00
N ILE A 123 -4.91 -0.44 4.81
CA ILE A 123 -3.85 -0.49 3.80
C ILE A 123 -2.55 0.13 4.33
N GLU A 124 -2.63 1.29 4.99
CA GLU A 124 -1.51 2.00 5.58
C GLU A 124 -0.80 1.22 6.68
N ALA A 125 -1.52 0.39 7.42
CA ALA A 125 -0.92 -0.50 8.42
C ALA A 125 -0.11 -1.63 7.77
N VAL A 126 -0.53 -2.13 6.60
CA VAL A 126 0.11 -3.28 5.93
C VAL A 126 1.26 -2.85 5.01
N LEU A 127 1.13 -1.70 4.35
CA LEU A 127 2.10 -1.17 3.38
C LEU A 127 3.57 -1.21 3.86
N PRO A 128 3.88 -0.77 5.10
CA PRO A 128 5.21 -0.87 5.66
C PRO A 128 5.85 -2.25 5.65
N PHE A 129 5.07 -3.28 6.00
CA PHE A 129 5.57 -4.65 6.05
C PHE A 129 5.84 -5.19 4.65
N THR A 130 4.97 -4.88 3.69
CA THR A 130 5.16 -5.28 2.30
C THR A 130 6.40 -4.63 1.70
N TYR A 131 6.60 -3.32 1.94
CA TYR A 131 7.77 -2.60 1.45
C TYR A 131 9.06 -3.12 2.08
N ALA A 132 9.12 -3.23 3.42
CA ALA A 132 10.31 -3.71 4.10
C ALA A 132 10.68 -5.14 3.68
N SER A 133 9.69 -6.03 3.54
CA SER A 133 9.92 -7.40 3.06
C SER A 133 10.48 -7.43 1.64
N SER A 134 9.87 -6.67 0.72
CA SER A 134 10.33 -6.58 -0.67
C SER A 134 11.74 -5.98 -0.78
N TYR A 135 12.01 -4.91 -0.04
CA TYR A 135 13.31 -4.26 0.01
C TYR A 135 14.39 -5.19 0.57
N ASN A 136 14.13 -5.83 1.71
CA ASN A 136 15.09 -6.73 2.36
C ASN A 136 15.37 -7.97 1.50
N ARG A 137 14.38 -8.49 0.76
CA ARG A 137 14.59 -9.58 -0.20
C ARG A 137 15.51 -9.16 -1.34
N LYS A 138 15.26 -8.00 -1.97
CA LYS A 138 16.13 -7.47 -3.03
C LYS A 138 17.55 -7.21 -2.51
N LEU A 139 17.67 -6.74 -1.28
CA LEU A 139 18.97 -6.53 -0.64
C LEU A 139 19.72 -7.85 -0.44
N GLN A 140 19.03 -8.92 -0.02
CA GLN A 140 19.61 -10.27 0.09
C GLN A 140 20.06 -10.81 -1.27
N GLU A 141 19.22 -10.68 -2.29
CA GLU A 141 19.51 -11.11 -3.66
C GLU A 141 20.73 -10.39 -4.23
N ASN A 142 20.79 -9.06 -4.09
CA ASN A 142 21.90 -8.24 -4.58
C ASN A 142 23.23 -8.54 -3.86
N LEU A 143 23.16 -8.86 -2.57
CA LEU A 143 24.35 -9.23 -1.79
C LEU A 143 24.72 -10.72 -1.99
N GLY A 144 23.86 -11.53 -2.59
CA GLY A 144 24.05 -12.97 -2.75
C GLY A 144 24.05 -13.70 -1.41
N ILE A 145 23.25 -13.24 -0.44
CA ILE A 145 23.15 -13.82 0.89
C ILE A 145 21.83 -14.58 0.98
N THR A 146 21.88 -15.87 1.32
CA THR A 146 20.70 -16.68 1.61
C THR A 146 20.46 -16.70 3.11
N LEU A 147 19.49 -15.93 3.59
CA LEU A 147 19.01 -16.01 4.97
C LEU A 147 17.81 -16.98 5.00
N GLY A 148 17.95 -18.07 5.75
CA GLY A 148 16.88 -19.07 5.91
C GLY A 148 15.60 -18.43 6.44
N GLY A 149 14.45 -18.78 5.86
CA GLY A 149 13.16 -18.18 6.19
C GLY A 149 12.00 -18.76 5.38
N LEU A 150 10.77 -18.50 5.84
CA LEU A 150 9.55 -18.86 5.11
C LEU A 150 9.31 -17.80 4.04
N GLN A 151 9.41 -18.19 2.77
CA GLN A 151 9.02 -17.34 1.64
C GLN A 151 7.54 -17.61 1.36
N PRO A 152 6.63 -16.64 1.56
CA PRO A 152 5.27 -16.77 1.08
C PRO A 152 5.28 -16.60 -0.44
N GLU A 153 4.97 -17.66 -1.15
CA GLU A 153 4.79 -17.66 -2.59
C GLU A 153 3.28 -17.71 -2.84
N VAL A 154 2.74 -16.60 -3.34
CA VAL A 154 1.33 -16.49 -3.73
C VAL A 154 1.28 -16.77 -5.21
N ASP A 155 0.92 -17.99 -5.57
CA ASP A 155 0.70 -18.36 -6.96
C ASP A 155 -0.78 -18.11 -7.32
N MET A 156 -1.00 -17.45 -8.46
CA MET A 156 -2.32 -17.14 -8.97
C MET A 156 -2.56 -17.99 -10.21
N ASN A 157 -3.13 -19.18 -10.02
CA ASN A 157 -3.45 -20.06 -11.11
C ASN A 157 -4.80 -19.67 -11.74
N PHE A 158 -4.75 -19.17 -12.98
CA PHE A 158 -5.94 -18.87 -13.78
C PHE A 158 -6.30 -20.10 -14.62
N ASN A 159 -6.97 -21.08 -14.00
CA ASN A 159 -7.60 -22.16 -14.76
C ASN A 159 -8.93 -21.67 -15.36
N GLU A 160 -9.23 -22.02 -16.61
CA GLU A 160 -10.37 -21.52 -17.39
C GLU A 160 -11.75 -21.86 -16.77
N ASP A 161 -11.80 -22.76 -15.79
CA ASP A 161 -13.01 -23.18 -15.08
C ASP A 161 -13.18 -22.48 -13.70
N ALA A 162 -13.51 -21.18 -13.75
CA ALA A 162 -14.34 -20.44 -12.78
C ALA A 162 -14.16 -20.67 -11.25
N ARG A 163 -12.96 -20.96 -10.74
CA ARG A 163 -12.64 -20.89 -9.31
C ARG A 163 -11.28 -20.24 -9.10
N LEU A 164 -11.28 -19.00 -8.59
CA LEU A 164 -10.08 -18.38 -8.03
C LEU A 164 -9.63 -19.19 -6.82
N MET A 165 -8.62 -20.04 -6.98
CA MET A 165 -7.90 -20.65 -5.86
C MET A 165 -6.69 -19.79 -5.54
N LEU A 166 -6.74 -19.15 -4.36
CA LEU A 166 -5.63 -18.39 -3.81
C LEU A 166 -4.84 -19.37 -2.94
N GLU A 167 -3.77 -19.93 -3.50
CA GLU A 167 -2.90 -20.86 -2.78
C GLU A 167 -1.74 -20.09 -2.16
N VAL A 168 -1.74 -20.04 -0.83
CA VAL A 168 -0.62 -19.47 -0.06
C VAL A 168 0.28 -20.62 0.31
N SER A 169 1.40 -20.78 -0.39
CA SER A 169 2.41 -21.77 -0.07
C SER A 169 3.56 -21.11 0.68
N PHE A 170 4.12 -21.82 1.66
CA PHE A 170 5.30 -21.38 2.38
C PHE A 170 6.46 -22.28 2.01
N THR A 171 7.33 -21.80 1.14
CA THR A 171 8.57 -22.52 0.80
C THR A 171 9.60 -22.23 1.88
N LYS A 172 9.91 -23.24 2.69
CA LYS A 172 11.00 -23.19 3.67
C LYS A 172 12.31 -23.41 2.95
N ARG A 173 13.13 -22.36 2.78
CA ARG A 173 14.49 -22.49 2.24
C ARG A 173 15.50 -22.60 3.39
N TYR A 174 16.28 -23.68 3.36
CA TYR A 174 17.37 -23.97 4.30
C TYR A 174 18.63 -23.18 3.93
#